data_AF-A0A9D1E5J7-F1
#
_entry.id   AF-A0A9D1E5J7-F1
#
_cell.length_a   1.000
_cell.length_b   1.000
_cell.length_c   1.000
_cell.angle_alpha   90.00
_cell.angle_beta   90.00
_cell.angle_gamma   90.00
#
_symmetry.space_group_name_H-M   'P 1'
#
loop_
_entity.id
_entity.type
_entity.pdbx_description
1 polymer ?
#
loop_
_entity_poly.entity_id
_entity_poly.type
_entity_poly.pdbx_seq_one_letter_code
_entity_poly.pdbx_strand_id
1 'polypeptide(L)'
;MAIQPKKHEMPVQDAAVRARNFKEVALGYTPEIAVAEAQRCLNCKNRPCVEGCPVNISIPEFISKVKESDFEGAYNIISQSSSLPAVCGRVCPQETQCESKCTLGIKFEPVGIGRLERFVADYHNANFTGELQIPASNGHKVAVIGSGPSGLTCAGDLAKKGYKVTVFEALHLAGGVLVYGIPEFRLPKAIVQKEVDTLKKYGVDVETNVVIGKTLTVDELFEDGYEAVFIGSGAGLPRFMGIPGESLKGVYSANEFLTRSNLMKAYDGHSHTPIMHAKTVVVVGGGNVAMDAARTALRLGAEHVYIIYRRSMEEIPARKEEVEHAEEEGIEFKILNNPVEILGYHNSDDRRNPKNGFVTGIKVIKCELGEPDEKGRRRPVEIAGSEYVIPVDCVIMAIGTSPNPLIKSTTEGLDVNRHGGIIVEEATGKTSKEGVYAGGDAVTGAATVILAMGAGKTAAKAIDEYISSKK
;
A
#
# COMPACT_ATOMS: atom_id res chain seq x y z
N MET A 1 16.68 33.78 9.30
CA MET A 1 15.94 32.99 10.30
C MET A 1 16.87 31.91 10.85
N ALA A 2 16.81 31.65 12.15
CA ALA A 2 17.50 30.49 12.72
C ALA A 2 16.89 29.20 12.14
N ILE A 3 17.73 28.23 11.76
CA ILE A 3 17.26 26.95 11.22
C ILE A 3 16.67 26.14 12.37
N GLN A 4 15.40 25.75 12.25
CA GLN A 4 14.74 24.84 13.20
C GLN A 4 15.20 23.39 12.91
N PRO A 5 15.97 22.76 13.82
CA PRO A 5 16.65 21.49 13.54
C PRO A 5 15.69 20.28 13.51
N LYS A 6 14.60 20.34 14.26
CA LYS A 6 13.60 19.26 14.33
C LYS A 6 12.41 19.57 13.44
N LYS A 7 11.83 18.52 12.85
CA LYS A 7 10.54 18.57 12.17
C LYS A 7 9.46 18.90 13.19
N HIS A 8 8.49 19.72 12.78
CA HIS A 8 7.34 19.97 13.63
C HIS A 8 6.59 18.66 13.86
N GLU A 9 6.22 18.39 15.10
CA GLU A 9 5.51 17.17 15.45
C GLU A 9 4.13 17.17 14.82
N MET A 10 3.73 16.02 14.29
CA MET A 10 2.37 15.81 13.81
C MET A 10 1.53 15.39 15.01
N PRO A 11 0.42 16.08 15.31
CA PRO A 11 -0.48 15.64 16.35
C PRO A 11 -0.94 14.19 16.09
N VAL A 12 -0.86 13.34 17.11
CA VAL A 12 -1.31 11.95 17.08
C VAL A 12 -2.31 11.71 18.19
N GLN A 13 -3.20 10.74 18.01
CA GLN A 13 -4.02 10.23 19.11
C GLN A 13 -3.12 9.63 20.21
N ASP A 14 -3.58 9.73 21.46
CA ASP A 14 -2.98 9.03 22.60
C ASP A 14 -2.91 7.51 22.34
N ALA A 15 -1.79 6.89 22.72
CA ALA A 15 -1.51 5.49 22.43
C ALA A 15 -2.54 4.53 23.06
N ALA A 16 -2.95 4.77 24.31
CA ALA A 16 -3.92 3.92 25.00
C ALA A 16 -5.32 4.05 24.39
N VAL A 17 -5.68 5.25 23.92
CA VAL A 17 -6.96 5.50 23.23
C VAL A 17 -6.97 4.89 21.83
N ARG A 18 -5.92 5.11 21.03
CA ARG A 18 -5.86 4.70 19.63
C ARG A 18 -5.70 3.19 19.44
N ALA A 19 -5.14 2.48 20.42
CA ALA A 19 -5.06 1.03 20.45
C ALA A 19 -6.44 0.34 20.51
N ARG A 20 -7.51 1.09 20.80
CA ARG A 20 -8.89 0.57 20.97
C ARG A 20 -9.88 1.08 19.94
N ASN A 21 -9.41 1.75 18.88
CA ASN A 21 -10.29 2.24 17.81
C ASN A 21 -9.60 2.24 16.45
N PHE A 22 -10.40 2.30 15.38
CA PHE A 22 -9.92 2.28 13.99
C PHE A 22 -9.82 3.69 13.36
N LYS A 23 -9.94 4.78 14.16
CA LYS A 23 -9.80 6.14 13.63
C LYS A 23 -8.32 6.44 13.32
N GLU A 24 -8.11 7.39 12.42
CA GLU A 24 -6.77 7.79 11.96
C GLU A 24 -5.86 8.21 13.12
N VAL A 25 -4.70 7.58 13.26
CA VAL A 25 -3.76 7.85 14.36
C VAL A 25 -3.13 9.23 14.24
N ALA A 26 -2.57 9.52 13.07
CA ALA A 26 -1.98 10.80 12.76
C ALA A 26 -3.09 11.79 12.36
N LEU A 27 -3.21 12.90 13.07
CA LEU A 27 -4.31 13.85 12.92
C LEU A 27 -4.05 14.94 11.87
N GLY A 28 -2.81 15.04 11.38
CA GLY A 28 -2.40 16.04 10.39
C GLY A 28 -2.05 17.39 11.01
N TYR A 29 -1.51 18.30 10.19
CA TYR A 29 -1.14 19.64 10.64
C TYR A 29 -2.32 20.61 10.66
N THR A 30 -2.26 21.58 11.56
CA THR A 30 -3.04 22.82 11.42
C THR A 30 -2.36 23.75 10.41
N PRO A 31 -3.05 24.77 9.87
CA PRO A 31 -2.44 25.76 8.98
C PRO A 31 -1.17 26.41 9.57
N GLU A 32 -1.18 26.72 10.86
CA GLU A 32 -0.05 27.36 11.55
C GLU A 32 1.17 26.43 11.58
N ILE A 33 0.97 25.15 11.92
CA ILE A 33 2.05 24.15 11.95
C ILE A 33 2.55 23.88 10.53
N ALA A 34 1.65 23.80 9.53
CA ALA A 34 2.02 23.57 8.14
C ALA A 34 2.89 24.71 7.59
N VAL A 35 2.52 25.96 7.85
CA VAL A 35 3.32 27.14 7.48
C VAL A 35 4.67 27.10 8.20
N ALA A 36 4.70 26.83 9.51
CA ALA A 36 5.93 26.74 10.28
C ALA A 36 6.89 25.64 9.78
N GLU A 37 6.35 24.48 9.42
CA GLU A 37 7.13 23.39 8.82
C GLU A 37 7.61 23.76 7.41
N ALA A 38 6.77 24.40 6.60
CA ALA A 38 7.15 24.88 5.28
C ALA A 38 8.33 25.86 5.34
N GLN A 39 8.41 26.72 6.36
CA GLN A 39 9.54 27.65 6.56
C GLN A 39 10.90 26.96 6.73
N ARG A 40 10.95 25.68 7.11
CA ARG A 40 12.20 24.91 7.20
C ARG A 40 12.80 24.59 5.82
N CYS A 41 12.00 24.64 4.76
CA CYS A 41 12.48 24.35 3.41
C CYS A 41 13.45 25.43 2.90
N LEU A 42 14.65 24.99 2.52
CA LEU A 42 15.74 25.84 2.02
C LEU A 42 15.56 26.31 0.57
N ASN A 43 14.50 25.87 -0.11
CA ASN A 43 14.26 26.13 -1.54
C ASN A 43 15.49 25.82 -2.42
N CYS A 44 16.02 24.60 -2.28
CA CYS A 44 17.27 24.20 -2.91
C CYS A 44 17.18 24.27 -4.45
N LYS A 45 18.11 25.01 -5.08
CA LYS A 45 18.15 25.18 -6.54
C LYS A 45 18.28 23.86 -7.32
N ASN A 46 18.98 22.88 -6.77
CA ASN A 46 19.18 21.55 -7.36
C ASN A 46 18.04 20.55 -7.06
N ARG A 47 17.03 20.94 -6.27
CA ARG A 47 15.77 20.20 -6.06
C ARG A 47 15.92 18.68 -5.81
N PRO A 48 16.84 18.20 -4.94
CA PRO A 48 17.12 16.77 -4.79
C PRO A 48 15.92 15.97 -4.26
N CYS A 49 15.00 16.62 -3.54
CA CYS A 49 13.75 15.99 -3.09
C CYS A 49 12.83 15.58 -4.24
N VAL A 50 12.87 16.29 -5.38
CA VAL A 50 12.06 15.99 -6.57
C VAL A 50 12.55 14.70 -7.24
N GLU A 51 13.87 14.56 -7.40
CA GLU A 51 14.49 13.32 -7.92
C GLU A 51 14.21 12.11 -7.02
N GLY A 52 14.10 12.33 -5.71
CA GLY A 52 13.73 11.30 -4.74
C GLY A 52 12.24 10.91 -4.75
N CYS A 53 11.39 11.62 -5.51
CA CYS A 53 9.96 11.35 -5.61
C CYS A 53 9.66 10.57 -6.91
N PRO A 54 9.13 9.34 -6.86
CA PRO A 54 8.89 8.55 -8.07
C PRO A 54 7.94 9.16 -9.10
N VAL A 55 7.09 10.11 -8.70
CA VAL A 55 6.19 10.85 -9.62
C VAL A 55 6.65 12.28 -9.92
N ASN A 56 7.83 12.66 -9.42
CA ASN A 56 8.49 13.96 -9.61
C ASN A 56 7.62 15.16 -9.21
N ILE A 57 7.02 15.14 -8.02
CA ILE A 57 6.27 16.29 -7.48
C ILE A 57 7.20 17.51 -7.41
N SER A 58 6.70 18.68 -7.85
CA SER A 58 7.37 19.98 -7.70
C SER A 58 7.38 20.45 -6.25
N ILE A 59 8.18 19.77 -5.42
CA ILE A 59 8.19 19.91 -3.95
C ILE A 59 8.52 21.33 -3.49
N PRO A 60 9.62 21.97 -3.93
CA PRO A 60 9.94 23.33 -3.49
C PRO A 60 8.86 24.35 -3.83
N GLU A 61 8.18 24.17 -4.96
CA GLU A 61 7.16 25.08 -5.48
C GLU A 61 5.88 24.99 -4.65
N PHE A 62 5.35 23.79 -4.39
CA PHE A 62 4.16 23.68 -3.55
C PHE A 62 4.46 24.12 -2.12
N ILE A 63 5.65 23.81 -1.58
CA ILE A 63 6.03 24.26 -0.24
C ILE A 63 6.14 25.79 -0.19
N SER A 64 6.61 26.44 -1.25
CA SER A 64 6.64 27.91 -1.32
C SER A 64 5.23 28.48 -1.27
N LYS A 65 4.26 27.85 -1.92
CA LYS A 65 2.85 28.20 -1.79
C LYS A 65 2.28 28.01 -0.38
N VAL A 66 2.67 26.92 0.31
CA VAL A 66 2.32 26.75 1.74
C VAL A 66 2.93 27.87 2.60
N LYS A 67 4.16 28.33 2.33
CA LYS A 67 4.77 29.48 3.06
C LYS A 67 3.98 30.78 2.88
N GLU A 68 3.35 30.96 1.72
CA GLU A 68 2.51 32.10 1.37
C GLU A 68 1.07 31.96 1.91
N SER A 69 0.75 30.84 2.58
CA SER A 69 -0.61 30.45 2.96
C SER A 69 -1.57 30.27 1.77
N ASP A 70 -1.04 30.07 0.57
CA ASP A 70 -1.77 29.79 -0.66
C ASP A 70 -1.93 28.27 -0.84
N PHE A 71 -2.80 27.67 -0.03
CA PHE A 71 -2.94 26.20 0.03
C PHE A 71 -3.59 25.61 -1.22
N GLU A 72 -4.53 26.31 -1.85
CA GLU A 72 -5.10 25.88 -3.13
C GLU A 72 -4.08 25.97 -4.26
N GLY A 73 -3.25 27.03 -4.29
CA GLY A 73 -2.11 27.11 -5.20
C GLY A 73 -1.11 25.97 -5.00
N ALA A 74 -0.85 25.58 -3.75
CA ALA A 74 -0.04 24.40 -3.45
C ALA A 74 -0.67 23.10 -3.98
N TYR A 75 -1.99 22.92 -3.80
CA TYR A 75 -2.70 21.75 -4.30
C TYR A 75 -2.64 21.65 -5.83
N ASN A 76 -2.84 22.77 -6.52
CA ASN A 76 -2.75 22.85 -7.98
C ASN A 76 -1.36 22.44 -8.51
N ILE A 77 -0.29 22.73 -7.77
CA ILE A 77 1.07 22.29 -8.13
C ILE A 77 1.23 20.78 -7.93
N ILE A 78 0.70 20.23 -6.85
CA ILE A 78 0.78 18.79 -6.57
C ILE A 78 -0.03 17.98 -7.60
N SER A 79 -1.24 18.43 -7.93
CA SER A 79 -2.18 17.72 -8.82
C SER A 79 -1.73 17.65 -10.29
N GLN A 80 -0.74 18.46 -10.67
CA GLN A 80 -0.05 18.33 -11.97
C GLN A 80 0.73 17.02 -12.09
N SER A 81 1.20 16.47 -10.98
CA SER A 81 2.08 15.30 -10.99
C SER A 81 1.55 14.09 -10.24
N SER A 82 0.67 14.29 -9.26
CA SER A 82 0.09 13.25 -8.42
C SER A 82 -1.42 13.16 -8.61
N SER A 83 -1.93 11.95 -8.82
CA SER A 83 -3.36 11.67 -8.92
C SER A 83 -3.99 11.25 -7.60
N LEU A 84 -3.21 11.06 -6.53
CA LEU A 84 -3.67 10.61 -5.21
C LEU A 84 -2.90 11.30 -4.06
N PRO A 85 -2.85 12.65 -4.01
CA PRO A 85 -1.99 13.36 -3.05
C PRO A 85 -2.38 13.12 -1.59
N ALA A 86 -3.68 13.01 -1.29
CA ALA A 86 -4.17 12.73 0.06
C ALA A 86 -3.78 11.32 0.55
N VAL A 87 -3.53 10.40 -0.39
CA VAL A 87 -3.04 9.05 -0.09
C VAL A 87 -1.51 9.06 0.09
N CYS A 88 -0.78 9.68 -0.84
CA CYS A 88 0.69 9.66 -0.86
C CYS A 88 1.30 10.29 0.39
N GLY A 89 0.76 11.43 0.84
CA GLY A 89 1.24 12.09 2.05
C GLY A 89 1.10 11.24 3.32
N ARG A 90 0.20 10.25 3.32
CA ARG A 90 -0.05 9.32 4.45
C ARG A 90 0.82 8.07 4.42
N VAL A 91 0.97 7.46 3.25
CA VAL A 91 1.46 6.06 3.17
C VAL A 91 2.83 5.92 2.50
N CYS A 92 3.39 6.99 1.92
CA CYS A 92 4.75 6.93 1.36
C CYS A 92 5.79 6.68 2.46
N PRO A 93 6.81 5.85 2.22
CA PRO A 93 7.97 5.75 3.11
C PRO A 93 8.96 6.88 2.78
N GLN A 94 8.63 8.10 3.20
CA GLN A 94 9.39 9.31 2.82
C GLN A 94 10.87 9.22 3.23
N GLU A 95 11.19 8.49 4.30
CA GLU A 95 12.53 8.23 4.81
C GLU A 95 13.44 7.47 3.82
N THR A 96 12.86 6.86 2.79
CA THR A 96 13.59 6.20 1.69
C THR A 96 13.38 6.89 0.33
N GLN A 97 12.69 8.04 0.32
CA GLN A 97 12.24 8.73 -0.89
C GLN A 97 12.58 10.23 -0.82
N CYS A 98 11.59 11.11 -1.00
CA CYS A 98 11.78 12.56 -1.09
C CYS A 98 12.49 13.17 0.13
N GLU A 99 12.18 12.70 1.35
CA GLU A 99 12.80 13.21 2.57
C GLU A 99 14.21 12.68 2.77
N SER A 100 14.51 11.46 2.29
CA SER A 100 15.88 10.90 2.29
C SER A 100 16.88 11.73 1.46
N LYS A 101 16.37 12.49 0.48
CA LYS A 101 17.16 13.36 -0.40
C LYS A 101 17.14 14.83 0.03
N CYS A 102 16.46 15.17 1.12
CA CYS A 102 16.36 16.54 1.58
C CYS A 102 17.71 17.06 2.07
N THR A 103 18.21 18.17 1.51
CA THR A 103 19.49 18.79 1.93
C THR A 103 19.52 19.13 3.42
N LEU A 104 18.38 19.53 4.00
CA LEU A 104 18.27 19.80 5.43
C LEU A 104 18.53 18.54 6.27
N GLY A 105 18.11 17.38 5.75
CA GLY A 105 18.28 16.05 6.32
C GLY A 105 19.73 15.59 6.50
N ILE A 106 20.71 16.30 5.89
CA ILE A 106 22.14 15.96 6.01
C ILE A 106 22.67 16.30 7.41
N LYS A 107 22.19 17.40 8.01
CA LYS A 107 22.64 17.88 9.33
C LYS A 107 21.55 17.87 10.40
N PHE A 108 20.29 17.87 9.98
CA PHE A 108 19.10 18.02 10.83
C PHE A 108 18.03 17.02 10.39
N GLU A 109 16.81 17.10 10.93
CA GLU A 109 15.70 16.34 10.37
C GLU A 109 15.26 16.92 9.02
N PRO A 110 14.87 16.08 8.05
CA PRO A 110 14.36 16.57 6.77
C PRO A 110 13.09 17.39 6.95
N VAL A 111 12.76 18.19 5.94
CA VAL A 111 11.45 18.85 5.86
C VAL A 111 10.36 17.78 5.83
N GLY A 112 9.27 17.97 6.56
CA GLY A 112 8.11 17.07 6.59
C GLY A 112 7.28 17.14 5.31
N ILE A 113 7.88 16.77 4.18
CA ILE A 113 7.28 16.86 2.84
C ILE A 113 5.98 16.07 2.77
N GLY A 114 5.96 14.83 3.27
CA GLY A 114 4.74 14.01 3.25
C GLY A 114 3.61 14.60 4.10
N ARG A 115 3.96 15.20 5.25
CA ARG A 115 3.00 15.86 6.15
C ARG A 115 2.41 17.13 5.51
N LEU A 116 3.23 17.89 4.77
CA LEU A 116 2.78 19.06 4.02
C LEU A 116 1.91 18.66 2.82
N GLU A 117 2.28 17.63 2.06
CA GLU A 117 1.47 17.09 0.96
C GLU A 117 0.10 16.64 1.48
N ARG A 118 0.07 15.89 2.58
CA ARG A 118 -1.15 15.50 3.28
C ARG A 118 -1.99 16.72 3.66
N PHE A 119 -1.40 17.70 4.35
CA PHE A 119 -2.11 18.89 4.80
C PHE A 119 -2.77 19.64 3.64
N VAL A 120 -2.02 19.86 2.55
CA VAL A 120 -2.53 20.57 1.36
C VAL A 120 -3.70 19.82 0.74
N ALA A 121 -3.60 18.49 0.60
CA ALA A 121 -4.67 17.68 0.05
C ALA A 121 -5.91 17.61 0.96
N ASP A 122 -5.72 17.51 2.27
CA ASP A 122 -6.80 17.52 3.25
C ASP A 122 -7.51 18.89 3.28
N TYR A 123 -6.76 19.99 3.20
CA TYR A 123 -7.30 21.35 3.13
C TYR A 123 -8.14 21.54 1.88
N HIS A 124 -7.62 21.18 0.71
CA HIS A 124 -8.38 21.22 -0.55
C HIS A 124 -9.67 20.40 -0.43
N ASN A 125 -9.57 19.19 0.12
CA ASN A 125 -10.72 18.33 0.29
C ASN A 125 -11.81 18.93 1.20
N ALA A 126 -11.44 19.73 2.19
CA ALA A 126 -12.39 20.36 3.10
C ALA A 126 -12.97 21.68 2.57
N ASN A 127 -12.25 22.42 1.73
CA ASN A 127 -12.58 23.81 1.39
C ASN A 127 -12.92 24.04 -0.09
N PHE A 128 -12.51 23.16 -1.00
CA PHE A 128 -12.71 23.38 -2.43
C PHE A 128 -14.17 23.22 -2.83
N THR A 129 -14.71 24.26 -3.48
CA THR A 129 -16.08 24.34 -3.99
C THR A 129 -16.14 24.52 -5.52
N GLY A 130 -15.00 24.49 -6.20
CA GLY A 130 -14.93 24.73 -7.64
C GLY A 130 -15.43 23.56 -8.49
N GLU A 131 -15.63 23.83 -9.78
CA GLU A 131 -16.00 22.82 -10.76
C GLU A 131 -14.76 22.19 -11.41
N LEU A 132 -14.82 20.89 -11.67
CA LEU A 132 -13.78 20.18 -12.39
C LEU A 132 -13.90 20.47 -13.89
N GLN A 133 -12.79 20.84 -14.53
CA GLN A 133 -12.76 20.96 -15.98
C GLN A 133 -12.66 19.57 -16.61
N ILE A 134 -13.74 19.16 -17.27
CA ILE A 134 -13.79 17.90 -18.01
C ILE A 134 -13.12 18.14 -19.38
N PRO A 135 -12.06 17.41 -19.72
CA PRO A 135 -11.42 17.54 -21.02
C PRO A 135 -12.35 17.06 -22.13
N ALA A 136 -12.24 17.69 -23.31
CA ALA A 136 -12.98 17.25 -24.48
C ALA A 136 -12.54 15.83 -24.89
N SER A 137 -13.50 15.01 -25.34
CA SER A 137 -13.19 13.67 -25.83
C SER A 137 -12.22 13.73 -27.00
N ASN A 138 -11.19 12.90 -26.98
CA ASN A 138 -10.26 12.72 -28.08
C ASN A 138 -10.69 11.59 -29.05
N GLY A 139 -11.80 10.91 -28.77
CA GLY A 139 -12.37 9.84 -29.58
C GLY A 139 -11.79 8.43 -29.35
N HIS A 140 -10.82 8.28 -28.45
CA HIS A 140 -10.09 7.03 -28.23
C HIS A 140 -10.47 6.35 -26.91
N LYS A 141 -10.35 5.02 -26.86
CA LYS A 141 -10.82 4.19 -25.73
C LYS A 141 -9.71 3.33 -25.13
N VAL A 142 -9.57 3.34 -23.80
CA VAL A 142 -8.54 2.57 -23.06
C VAL A 142 -9.15 1.79 -21.90
N ALA A 143 -8.77 0.52 -21.75
CA ALA A 143 -9.16 -0.31 -20.62
C ALA A 143 -8.05 -0.34 -19.56
N VAL A 144 -8.43 -0.26 -18.29
CA VAL A 144 -7.53 -0.36 -17.14
C VAL A 144 -7.98 -1.52 -16.26
N ILE A 145 -7.13 -2.51 -16.06
CA ILE A 145 -7.42 -3.71 -15.27
C ILE A 145 -6.84 -3.54 -13.87
N GLY A 146 -7.72 -3.43 -12.88
CA GLY A 146 -7.40 -3.22 -11.48
C GLY A 146 -7.46 -1.74 -11.08
N SER A 147 -8.15 -1.48 -9.96
CA SER A 147 -8.35 -0.12 -9.41
C SER A 147 -7.38 0.23 -8.27
N GLY A 148 -6.21 -0.41 -8.24
CA GLY A 148 -5.15 -0.03 -7.32
C GLY A 148 -4.51 1.32 -7.68
N PRO A 149 -3.52 1.79 -6.89
CA PRO A 149 -2.86 3.08 -7.13
C PRO A 149 -2.32 3.26 -8.56
N SER A 150 -1.77 2.19 -9.15
CA SER A 150 -1.25 2.20 -10.52
C SER A 150 -2.37 2.43 -11.55
N GLY A 151 -3.44 1.65 -11.45
CA GLY A 151 -4.59 1.73 -12.36
C GLY A 151 -5.32 3.07 -12.26
N LEU A 152 -5.60 3.54 -11.03
CA LEU A 152 -6.24 4.84 -10.82
C LEU A 152 -5.40 6.00 -11.35
N THR A 153 -4.07 5.93 -11.21
CA THR A 153 -3.17 6.94 -11.77
C THR A 153 -3.18 6.92 -13.29
N CYS A 154 -3.04 5.72 -13.89
CA CYS A 154 -3.08 5.56 -15.34
C CYS A 154 -4.41 6.07 -15.92
N ALA A 155 -5.52 5.71 -15.28
CA ALA A 155 -6.86 6.14 -15.69
C ALA A 155 -7.04 7.65 -15.59
N GLY A 156 -6.60 8.27 -14.50
CA GLY A 156 -6.68 9.72 -14.32
C GLY A 156 -5.86 10.50 -15.33
N ASP A 157 -4.64 10.07 -15.62
CA ASP A 157 -3.75 10.75 -16.57
C ASP A 157 -4.25 10.62 -18.02
N LEU A 158 -4.80 9.47 -18.40
CA LEU A 158 -5.45 9.29 -19.69
C LEU A 158 -6.78 10.06 -19.78
N ALA A 159 -7.60 10.06 -18.73
CA ALA A 159 -8.84 10.84 -18.72
C ALA A 159 -8.57 12.33 -18.91
N LYS A 160 -7.54 12.89 -18.25
CA LYS A 160 -7.09 14.29 -18.43
C LYS A 160 -6.70 14.62 -19.88
N LYS A 161 -6.33 13.63 -20.70
CA LYS A 161 -6.02 13.77 -22.13
C LYS A 161 -7.23 13.54 -23.06
N GLY A 162 -8.43 13.34 -22.50
CA GLY A 162 -9.67 13.17 -23.25
C GLY A 162 -9.99 11.74 -23.67
N TYR A 163 -9.25 10.73 -23.20
CA TYR A 163 -9.56 9.33 -23.49
C TYR A 163 -10.83 8.88 -22.76
N LYS A 164 -11.62 8.02 -23.40
CA LYS A 164 -12.68 7.27 -22.71
C LYS A 164 -12.06 6.08 -21.99
N VAL A 165 -11.91 6.19 -20.67
CA VAL A 165 -11.28 5.16 -19.84
C VAL A 165 -12.33 4.36 -19.08
N THR A 166 -12.19 3.04 -19.08
CA THR A 166 -12.94 2.12 -18.22
C THR A 166 -11.98 1.35 -17.32
N VAL A 167 -12.18 1.43 -16.00
CA VAL A 167 -11.46 0.67 -14.99
C VAL A 167 -12.27 -0.57 -14.63
N PHE A 168 -11.71 -1.75 -14.82
CA PHE A 168 -12.31 -3.04 -14.43
C PHE A 168 -11.71 -3.51 -13.10
N GLU A 169 -12.54 -3.65 -12.07
CA GLU A 169 -12.15 -4.04 -10.72
C GLU A 169 -12.82 -5.35 -10.30
N ALA A 170 -12.02 -6.29 -9.80
CA ALA A 170 -12.49 -7.60 -9.37
C ALA A 170 -13.33 -7.54 -8.10
N LEU A 171 -13.00 -6.65 -7.17
CA LEU A 171 -13.73 -6.47 -5.92
C LEU A 171 -14.97 -5.58 -6.10
N HIS A 172 -15.82 -5.56 -5.08
CA HIS A 172 -17.03 -4.72 -5.06
C HIS A 172 -16.74 -3.24 -4.76
N LEU A 173 -15.51 -2.90 -4.35
CA LEU A 173 -15.05 -1.52 -4.11
C LEU A 173 -13.71 -1.27 -4.81
N ALA A 174 -13.57 -0.06 -5.35
CA ALA A 174 -12.37 0.39 -6.02
C ALA A 174 -11.32 0.95 -5.05
N GLY A 175 -10.04 0.81 -5.38
CA GLY A 175 -8.90 1.34 -4.62
C GLY A 175 -7.82 0.29 -4.30
N GLY A 176 -8.07 -0.99 -4.58
CA GLY A 176 -7.12 -2.07 -4.33
C GLY A 176 -6.63 -2.10 -2.88
N VAL A 177 -5.31 -2.20 -2.68
CA VAL A 177 -4.69 -2.27 -1.35
C VAL A 177 -5.04 -1.07 -0.46
N LEU A 178 -5.41 0.08 -1.03
CA LEU A 178 -5.84 1.26 -0.29
C LEU A 178 -7.15 1.02 0.47
N VAL A 179 -7.99 0.09 0.01
CA VAL A 179 -9.26 -0.27 0.64
C VAL A 179 -9.16 -1.58 1.43
N TYR A 180 -8.65 -2.66 0.83
CA TYR A 180 -8.65 -3.96 1.51
C TYR A 180 -7.42 -4.20 2.41
N GLY A 181 -6.29 -3.52 2.16
CA GLY A 181 -5.01 -3.82 2.80
C GLY A 181 -4.64 -2.85 3.91
N ILE A 182 -4.45 -1.58 3.57
CA ILE A 182 -4.06 -0.54 4.53
C ILE A 182 -5.24 -0.26 5.48
N PRO A 183 -5.11 -0.29 6.80
CA PRO A 183 -6.24 -0.07 7.70
C PRO A 183 -6.74 1.39 7.78
N GLU A 184 -7.97 1.57 8.27
CA GLU A 184 -8.62 2.88 8.45
C GLU A 184 -7.79 3.83 9.34
N PHE A 185 -7.12 3.28 10.35
CA PHE A 185 -6.31 4.05 11.29
C PHE A 185 -5.03 4.65 10.67
N ARG A 186 -4.69 4.25 9.44
CA ARG A 186 -3.56 4.80 8.67
C ARG A 186 -4.02 5.50 7.38
N LEU A 187 -5.07 4.99 6.74
CA LEU A 187 -5.64 5.57 5.53
C LEU A 187 -7.17 5.47 5.58
N PRO A 188 -7.86 6.58 5.94
CA PRO A 188 -9.31 6.64 5.97
C PRO A 188 -9.94 6.32 4.61
N LYS A 189 -10.94 5.42 4.58
CA LYS A 189 -11.55 4.97 3.31
C LYS A 189 -12.29 6.07 2.58
N ALA A 190 -12.82 7.04 3.32
CA ALA A 190 -13.48 8.21 2.75
C ALA A 190 -12.55 9.01 1.83
N ILE A 191 -11.25 9.03 2.09
CA ILE A 191 -10.26 9.69 1.25
C ILE A 191 -10.10 8.95 -0.08
N VAL A 192 -9.94 7.63 -0.02
CA VAL A 192 -9.83 6.79 -1.22
C VAL A 192 -11.09 6.89 -2.08
N GLN A 193 -12.27 6.85 -1.44
CA GLN A 193 -13.55 6.99 -2.13
C GLN A 193 -13.66 8.34 -2.83
N LYS A 194 -13.25 9.42 -2.17
CA LYS A 194 -13.26 10.77 -2.77
C LYS A 194 -12.35 10.88 -4.00
N GLU A 195 -11.19 10.24 -3.99
CA GLU A 195 -10.29 10.20 -5.15
C GLU A 195 -10.95 9.43 -6.33
N VAL A 196 -11.55 8.27 -6.05
CA VAL A 196 -12.29 7.48 -7.06
C VAL A 196 -13.48 8.28 -7.62
N ASP A 197 -14.24 8.95 -6.76
CA ASP A 197 -15.38 9.77 -7.18
C ASP A 197 -14.94 10.97 -8.02
N THR A 198 -13.78 11.55 -7.72
CA THR A 198 -13.17 12.62 -8.53
C THR A 198 -12.79 12.10 -9.91
N LEU A 199 -12.19 10.91 -10.01
CA LEU A 199 -11.90 10.27 -11.30
C LEU A 199 -13.17 10.00 -12.12
N LYS A 200 -14.26 9.55 -11.47
CA LYS A 200 -15.55 9.39 -12.14
C LYS A 200 -16.08 10.70 -12.71
N LYS A 201 -15.90 11.82 -12.00
CA LYS A 201 -16.24 13.16 -12.51
C LYS A 201 -15.39 13.58 -13.71
N TYR A 202 -14.16 13.08 -13.84
CA TYR A 202 -13.33 13.21 -15.05
C TYR A 202 -13.76 12.30 -16.21
N GLY A 203 -14.86 11.54 -16.07
CA GLY A 203 -15.41 10.70 -17.12
C GLY A 203 -14.86 9.27 -17.16
N VAL A 204 -14.10 8.87 -16.14
CA VAL A 204 -13.64 7.48 -15.96
C VAL A 204 -14.80 6.61 -15.50
N ASP A 205 -15.11 5.55 -16.26
CA ASP A 205 -16.05 4.53 -15.83
C ASP A 205 -15.34 3.53 -14.92
N VAL A 206 -15.99 3.08 -13.85
CA VAL A 206 -15.41 2.10 -12.92
C VAL A 206 -16.41 0.95 -12.76
N GLU A 207 -16.08 -0.18 -13.36
CA GLU A 207 -16.87 -1.41 -13.36
C GLU A 207 -16.33 -2.36 -12.29
N THR A 208 -17.06 -2.49 -11.18
CA THR A 208 -16.71 -3.39 -10.07
C THR A 208 -17.29 -4.79 -10.27
N ASN A 209 -16.77 -5.77 -9.52
CA ASN A 209 -17.13 -7.19 -9.65
C ASN A 209 -16.83 -7.80 -11.05
N VAL A 210 -15.87 -7.23 -11.78
CA VAL A 210 -15.42 -7.73 -13.07
C VAL A 210 -14.05 -8.37 -12.92
N VAL A 211 -14.00 -9.70 -12.99
CA VAL A 211 -12.75 -10.45 -12.85
C VAL A 211 -12.18 -10.74 -14.24
N ILE A 212 -11.19 -9.96 -14.68
CA ILE A 212 -10.53 -10.21 -15.97
C ILE A 212 -9.77 -11.56 -15.94
N GLY A 213 -9.97 -12.36 -16.98
CA GLY A 213 -9.63 -13.78 -17.10
C GLY A 213 -10.76 -14.73 -16.67
N LYS A 214 -11.91 -14.21 -16.22
CA LYS A 214 -13.12 -15.00 -15.92
C LYS A 214 -14.40 -14.38 -16.51
N THR A 215 -14.68 -13.13 -16.17
CA THR A 215 -15.85 -12.39 -16.65
C THR A 215 -15.65 -11.95 -18.10
N LEU A 216 -14.47 -11.40 -18.39
CA LEU A 216 -13.98 -11.00 -19.70
C LEU A 216 -12.49 -11.34 -19.77
N THR A 217 -11.96 -11.51 -20.97
CA THR A 217 -10.54 -11.70 -21.25
C THR A 217 -9.92 -10.42 -21.79
N VAL A 218 -8.59 -10.34 -21.84
CA VAL A 218 -7.90 -9.18 -22.44
C VAL A 218 -8.21 -9.05 -23.93
N ASP A 219 -8.37 -10.18 -24.63
CA ASP A 219 -8.68 -10.19 -26.06
C ASP A 219 -10.12 -9.69 -26.34
N GLU A 220 -11.09 -10.09 -25.52
CA GLU A 220 -12.47 -9.56 -25.61
C GLU A 220 -12.53 -8.05 -25.36
N LEU A 221 -11.64 -7.48 -24.54
CA LEU A 221 -11.54 -6.02 -24.42
C LEU A 221 -11.08 -5.37 -25.75
N PHE A 222 -10.16 -5.96 -26.49
CA PHE A 222 -9.81 -5.43 -27.81
C PHE A 222 -10.98 -5.55 -28.79
N GLU A 223 -11.75 -6.65 -28.74
CA GLU A 223 -12.97 -6.84 -29.53
C GLU A 223 -14.05 -5.78 -29.21
N ASP A 224 -14.14 -5.35 -27.95
CA ASP A 224 -15.02 -4.25 -27.47
C ASP A 224 -14.52 -2.83 -27.84
N GLY A 225 -13.52 -2.74 -28.71
CA GLY A 225 -13.02 -1.50 -29.29
C GLY A 225 -12.09 -0.70 -28.38
N TYR A 226 -11.52 -1.31 -27.34
CA TYR A 226 -10.42 -0.69 -26.59
C TYR A 226 -9.13 -0.76 -27.42
N GLU A 227 -8.45 0.38 -27.61
CA GLU A 227 -7.24 0.46 -28.44
C GLU A 227 -5.95 0.09 -27.68
N ALA A 228 -6.02 0.18 -26.35
CA ALA A 228 -4.95 -0.23 -25.44
C ALA A 228 -5.53 -0.76 -24.12
N VAL A 229 -4.77 -1.63 -23.45
CA VAL A 229 -5.09 -2.21 -22.15
C VAL A 229 -3.93 -1.98 -21.19
N PHE A 230 -4.19 -1.44 -20.01
CA PHE A 230 -3.22 -1.33 -18.92
C PHE A 230 -3.54 -2.33 -17.80
N ILE A 231 -2.56 -3.17 -17.41
CA ILE A 231 -2.68 -4.15 -16.34
C ILE A 231 -2.03 -3.61 -15.06
N GLY A 232 -2.86 -3.20 -14.12
CA GLY A 232 -2.52 -2.73 -12.78
C GLY A 232 -3.08 -3.63 -11.66
N SER A 233 -3.18 -4.94 -11.90
CA SER A 233 -3.85 -5.91 -11.00
C SER A 233 -3.12 -6.19 -9.68
N GLY A 234 -1.87 -5.72 -9.55
CA GLY A 234 -1.05 -5.89 -8.36
C GLY A 234 -0.61 -7.33 -8.06
N ALA A 235 -0.07 -7.52 -6.85
CA ALA A 235 0.37 -8.82 -6.32
C ALA A 235 -0.50 -9.25 -5.13
N GLY A 236 -1.65 -9.86 -5.42
CA GLY A 236 -2.67 -10.19 -4.40
C GLY A 236 -2.63 -11.62 -3.84
N LEU A 237 -1.79 -12.52 -4.38
CA LEU A 237 -1.76 -13.92 -3.94
C LEU A 237 -0.85 -14.08 -2.72
N PRO A 238 -1.35 -14.54 -1.55
CA PRO A 238 -0.53 -14.66 -0.35
C PRO A 238 0.48 -15.80 -0.45
N ARG A 239 1.61 -15.66 0.24
CA ARG A 239 2.60 -16.73 0.42
C ARG A 239 2.50 -17.33 1.82
N PHE A 240 2.75 -18.63 1.88
CA PHE A 240 2.89 -19.42 3.09
C PHE A 240 4.31 -20.01 3.15
N MET A 241 4.78 -20.38 4.34
CA MET A 241 6.12 -20.93 4.54
C MET A 241 6.22 -22.40 4.12
N GLY A 242 5.10 -23.12 4.09
CA GLY A 242 5.07 -24.56 3.87
C GLY A 242 5.46 -25.37 5.12
N ILE A 243 5.28 -24.81 6.31
CA ILE A 243 5.56 -25.48 7.58
C ILE A 243 4.33 -26.29 8.05
N PRO A 244 4.51 -27.35 8.88
CA PRO A 244 3.39 -28.07 9.44
C PRO A 244 2.46 -27.16 10.24
N GLY A 245 1.14 -27.38 10.09
CA GLY A 245 0.11 -26.66 10.85
C GLY A 245 -0.43 -25.37 10.22
N GLU A 246 0.04 -24.94 9.04
CA GLU A 246 -0.48 -23.73 8.36
C GLU A 246 -1.97 -23.80 7.98
N SER A 247 -2.55 -25.00 7.92
CA SER A 247 -3.97 -25.22 7.64
C SER A 247 -4.85 -25.32 8.89
N LEU A 248 -4.31 -25.05 10.09
CA LEU A 248 -5.07 -25.06 11.34
C LEU A 248 -6.06 -23.88 11.39
N LYS A 249 -7.19 -24.08 12.07
CA LYS A 249 -8.16 -23.02 12.37
C LYS A 249 -7.51 -21.97 13.27
N GLY A 250 -7.66 -20.69 12.92
CA GLY A 250 -6.95 -19.59 13.58
C GLY A 250 -5.64 -19.21 12.90
N VAL A 251 -5.22 -19.92 11.84
CA VAL A 251 -4.20 -19.43 10.93
C VAL A 251 -4.85 -18.62 9.81
N TYR A 252 -4.34 -17.40 9.59
CA TYR A 252 -4.77 -16.50 8.53
C TYR A 252 -3.60 -16.16 7.60
N SER A 253 -3.88 -15.93 6.32
CA SER A 253 -3.04 -15.02 5.56
C SER A 253 -3.32 -13.58 5.98
N ALA A 254 -2.31 -12.71 5.96
CA ALA A 254 -2.54 -11.29 6.22
C ALA A 254 -3.55 -10.68 5.23
N ASN A 255 -3.55 -11.14 3.98
CA ASN A 255 -4.53 -10.74 2.98
C ASN A 255 -5.96 -11.04 3.43
N GLU A 256 -6.23 -12.26 3.91
CA GLU A 256 -7.55 -12.61 4.42
C GLU A 256 -7.93 -11.77 5.65
N PHE A 257 -7.04 -11.71 6.65
CA PHE A 257 -7.29 -11.03 7.90
C PHE A 257 -7.59 -9.54 7.71
N LEU A 258 -6.76 -8.86 6.93
CA LEU A 258 -6.93 -7.45 6.60
C LEU A 258 -8.12 -7.22 5.66
N THR A 259 -8.41 -8.12 4.72
CA THR A 259 -9.62 -7.99 3.88
C THR A 259 -10.89 -8.09 4.72
N ARG A 260 -10.97 -9.06 5.64
CA ARG A 260 -12.09 -9.18 6.58
C ARG A 260 -12.23 -7.91 7.43
N SER A 261 -11.13 -7.43 7.99
CA SER A 261 -11.16 -6.24 8.85
C SER A 261 -11.50 -4.97 8.06
N ASN A 262 -10.79 -4.68 6.97
CA ASN A 262 -10.85 -3.40 6.28
C ASN A 262 -11.97 -3.31 5.25
N LEU A 263 -12.04 -4.28 4.32
CA LEU A 263 -13.01 -4.26 3.24
C LEU A 263 -14.39 -4.66 3.75
N MET A 264 -14.45 -5.74 4.53
CA MET A 264 -15.70 -6.27 5.06
C MET A 264 -16.11 -5.64 6.39
N LYS A 265 -15.29 -4.75 6.96
CA LYS A 265 -15.54 -4.07 8.23
C LYS A 265 -15.85 -5.04 9.38
N ALA A 266 -15.19 -6.19 9.44
CA ALA A 266 -15.49 -7.22 10.44
C ALA A 266 -15.22 -6.79 11.91
N TYR A 267 -14.57 -5.63 12.12
CA TYR A 267 -14.46 -5.00 13.44
C TYR A 267 -15.73 -4.28 13.89
N ASP A 268 -16.66 -4.00 12.96
CA ASP A 268 -17.96 -3.38 13.22
C ASP A 268 -18.99 -4.47 13.55
N GLY A 269 -19.71 -4.32 14.67
CA GLY A 269 -20.73 -5.27 15.11
C GLY A 269 -21.93 -5.41 14.15
N HIS A 270 -22.06 -4.50 13.16
CA HIS A 270 -23.06 -4.60 12.09
C HIS A 270 -22.59 -5.42 10.88
N SER A 271 -21.31 -5.80 10.78
CA SER A 271 -20.83 -6.61 9.67
C SER A 271 -21.29 -8.05 9.77
N HIS A 272 -21.75 -8.62 8.64
CA HIS A 272 -22.07 -10.04 8.55
C HIS A 272 -20.81 -10.92 8.41
N THR A 273 -19.64 -10.33 8.18
CA THR A 273 -18.39 -11.08 8.02
C THR A 273 -17.75 -11.31 9.38
N PRO A 274 -17.56 -12.57 9.82
CA PRO A 274 -16.90 -12.84 11.09
C PRO A 274 -15.39 -12.67 10.97
N ILE A 275 -14.78 -12.30 12.11
CA ILE A 275 -13.34 -12.33 12.34
C ILE A 275 -13.08 -12.87 13.75
N MET A 276 -11.97 -13.60 13.93
CA MET A 276 -11.64 -14.21 15.21
C MET A 276 -11.15 -13.15 16.21
N HIS A 277 -11.76 -13.11 17.40
CA HIS A 277 -11.30 -12.34 18.55
C HIS A 277 -10.40 -13.21 19.43
N ALA A 278 -9.13 -13.30 19.06
CA ALA A 278 -8.10 -14.07 19.78
C ALA A 278 -7.53 -13.25 20.95
N LYS A 279 -7.07 -13.93 22.03
CA LYS A 279 -6.42 -13.27 23.16
C LYS A 279 -4.94 -13.04 22.88
N THR A 280 -4.28 -14.06 22.33
CA THR A 280 -2.87 -13.98 21.94
C THR A 280 -2.74 -14.20 20.45
N VAL A 281 -2.13 -13.22 19.76
CA VAL A 281 -1.94 -13.22 18.31
C VAL A 281 -0.46 -13.14 17.97
N VAL A 282 -0.02 -13.95 17.02
CA VAL A 282 1.30 -13.87 16.41
C VAL A 282 1.16 -13.43 14.97
N VAL A 283 1.94 -12.44 14.56
CA VAL A 283 2.08 -12.03 13.16
C VAL A 283 3.49 -12.38 12.68
N VAL A 284 3.59 -13.17 11.63
CA VAL A 284 4.86 -13.61 11.05
C VAL A 284 5.23 -12.69 9.89
N GLY A 285 6.26 -11.85 10.08
CA GLY A 285 6.72 -10.89 9.08
C GLY A 285 7.25 -9.60 9.70
N GLY A 286 7.81 -8.72 8.87
CA GLY A 286 8.35 -7.42 9.33
C GLY A 286 7.99 -6.23 8.42
N GLY A 287 7.15 -6.42 7.40
CA GLY A 287 6.74 -5.32 6.52
C GLY A 287 5.54 -4.53 7.06
N ASN A 288 5.13 -3.50 6.33
CA ASN A 288 3.93 -2.72 6.66
C ASN A 288 2.68 -3.60 6.82
N VAL A 289 2.54 -4.64 6.01
CA VAL A 289 1.45 -5.62 6.13
C VAL A 289 1.45 -6.33 7.50
N ALA A 290 2.64 -6.62 8.06
CA ALA A 290 2.76 -7.22 9.38
C ALA A 290 2.38 -6.21 10.48
N MET A 291 2.85 -4.96 10.37
CA MET A 291 2.45 -3.89 11.31
C MET A 291 0.94 -3.65 11.29
N ASP A 292 0.36 -3.57 10.09
CA ASP A 292 -1.07 -3.36 9.88
C ASP A 292 -1.88 -4.52 10.49
N ALA A 293 -1.48 -5.77 10.26
CA ALA A 293 -2.14 -6.93 10.83
C ALA A 293 -2.03 -6.97 12.37
N ALA A 294 -0.86 -6.67 12.92
CA ALA A 294 -0.62 -6.68 14.37
C ALA A 294 -1.46 -5.59 15.07
N ARG A 295 -1.44 -4.38 14.55
CA ARG A 295 -2.20 -3.24 15.07
C ARG A 295 -3.70 -3.40 14.93
N THR A 296 -4.16 -4.06 13.87
CA THR A 296 -5.56 -4.48 13.71
C THR A 296 -5.95 -5.55 14.73
N ALA A 297 -5.11 -6.56 14.96
CA ALA A 297 -5.38 -7.60 15.96
C ALA A 297 -5.52 -7.02 17.38
N LEU A 298 -4.66 -6.06 17.74
CA LEU A 298 -4.75 -5.35 19.01
C LEU A 298 -6.08 -4.60 19.17
N ARG A 299 -6.53 -3.91 18.11
CA ARG A 299 -7.79 -3.16 18.08
C ARG A 299 -9.03 -4.06 18.10
N LEU A 300 -8.90 -5.31 17.63
CA LEU A 300 -9.94 -6.34 17.75
C LEU A 300 -10.02 -6.94 19.17
N GLY A 301 -9.17 -6.51 20.10
CA GLY A 301 -9.25 -6.89 21.51
C GLY A 301 -8.26 -7.96 21.95
N ALA A 302 -7.22 -8.24 21.15
CA ALA A 302 -6.12 -9.09 21.62
C ALA A 302 -5.46 -8.49 22.87
N GLU A 303 -5.17 -9.34 23.85
CA GLU A 303 -4.46 -8.99 25.09
C GLU A 303 -2.94 -8.92 24.83
N HIS A 304 -2.43 -9.84 24.00
CA HIS A 304 -1.02 -9.90 23.61
C HIS A 304 -0.88 -10.06 22.09
N VAL A 305 -0.04 -9.22 21.49
CA VAL A 305 0.29 -9.31 20.05
C VAL A 305 1.79 -9.35 19.87
N TYR A 306 2.27 -10.39 19.19
CA TYR A 306 3.68 -10.61 18.91
C TYR A 306 3.96 -10.48 17.41
N ILE A 307 5.01 -9.75 17.06
CA ILE A 307 5.61 -9.80 15.73
C ILE A 307 6.80 -10.75 15.78
N ILE A 308 6.75 -11.82 14.99
CA ILE A 308 7.87 -12.74 14.81
C ILE A 308 8.58 -12.37 13.51
N TYR A 309 9.84 -11.96 13.65
CA TYR A 309 10.68 -11.57 12.54
C TYR A 309 12.03 -12.27 12.61
N ARG A 310 12.40 -12.92 11.50
CA ARG A 310 13.63 -13.72 11.44
C ARG A 310 14.94 -12.90 11.45
N ARG A 311 14.87 -11.57 11.34
CA ARG A 311 16.03 -10.65 11.36
C ARG A 311 15.90 -9.66 12.52
N SER A 312 16.80 -8.67 12.61
CA SER A 312 16.77 -7.66 13.67
C SER A 312 15.84 -6.49 13.33
N MET A 313 15.68 -5.55 14.28
CA MET A 313 14.96 -4.30 14.08
C MET A 313 15.56 -3.45 12.95
N GLU A 314 16.88 -3.50 12.74
CA GLU A 314 17.55 -2.73 11.68
C GLU A 314 17.15 -3.19 10.28
N GLU A 315 16.81 -4.47 10.11
CA GLU A 315 16.37 -5.02 8.82
C GLU A 315 14.85 -4.99 8.62
N ILE A 316 14.07 -4.39 9.52
CA ILE A 316 12.61 -4.28 9.36
C ILE A 316 12.30 -3.39 8.14
N PRO A 317 11.57 -3.89 7.13
CA PRO A 317 11.23 -3.11 5.95
C PRO A 317 9.97 -2.24 6.13
N ALA A 318 9.29 -2.30 7.28
CA ALA A 318 8.16 -1.43 7.56
C ALA A 318 8.59 0.04 7.71
N ARG A 319 7.66 0.95 7.46
CA ARG A 319 7.84 2.39 7.62
C ARG A 319 8.11 2.69 9.10
N LYS A 320 9.11 3.52 9.39
CA LYS A 320 9.60 3.74 10.77
C LYS A 320 8.50 4.22 11.72
N GLU A 321 7.71 5.19 11.28
CA GLU A 321 6.57 5.73 12.03
C GLU A 321 5.53 4.64 12.39
N GLU A 322 5.37 3.60 11.56
CA GLU A 322 4.44 2.51 11.87
C GLU A 322 5.01 1.50 12.87
N VAL A 323 6.33 1.33 12.89
CA VAL A 323 7.04 0.52 13.90
C VAL A 323 6.96 1.22 15.24
N GLU A 324 7.28 2.51 15.29
CA GLU A 324 7.18 3.36 16.49
C GLU A 324 5.75 3.32 17.04
N HIS A 325 4.73 3.51 16.19
CA HIS A 325 3.33 3.42 16.62
C HIS A 325 2.96 2.04 17.14
N ALA A 326 3.50 0.95 16.59
CA ALA A 326 3.25 -0.41 17.06
C ALA A 326 3.87 -0.65 18.45
N GLU A 327 5.10 -0.17 18.67
CA GLU A 327 5.78 -0.24 19.98
C GLU A 327 5.03 0.57 21.05
N GLU A 328 4.63 1.82 20.72
CA GLU A 328 3.84 2.69 21.60
C GLU A 328 2.48 2.07 21.97
N GLU A 329 1.87 1.30 21.06
CA GLU A 329 0.62 0.59 21.28
C GLU A 329 0.80 -0.72 22.08
N GLY A 330 2.05 -1.13 22.37
CA GLY A 330 2.39 -2.31 23.19
C GLY A 330 2.56 -3.61 22.41
N ILE A 331 2.78 -3.56 21.10
CA ILE A 331 3.09 -4.75 20.29
C ILE A 331 4.52 -5.20 20.58
N GLU A 332 4.69 -6.48 20.89
CA GLU A 332 5.99 -7.04 21.25
C GLU A 332 6.71 -7.63 20.02
N PHE A 333 7.98 -7.25 19.82
CA PHE A 333 8.80 -7.77 18.74
C PHE A 333 9.67 -8.95 19.22
N LYS A 334 9.40 -10.15 18.69
CA LYS A 334 10.27 -11.33 18.80
C LYS A 334 11.18 -11.40 17.57
N ILE A 335 12.16 -10.50 17.54
CA ILE A 335 13.20 -10.46 16.49
C ILE A 335 14.11 -11.69 16.56
N LEU A 336 14.84 -11.96 15.47
CA LEU A 336 15.71 -13.13 15.35
C LEU A 336 15.01 -14.45 15.69
N ASN A 337 13.74 -14.59 15.30
CA ASN A 337 12.97 -15.81 15.46
C ASN A 337 12.30 -16.19 14.14
N ASN A 338 12.34 -17.48 13.79
CA ASN A 338 11.72 -18.02 12.59
C ASN A 338 10.73 -19.15 12.97
N PRO A 339 9.48 -19.15 12.47
CA PRO A 339 8.56 -20.26 12.69
C PRO A 339 9.04 -21.55 12.02
N VAL A 340 8.86 -22.68 12.71
CA VAL A 340 9.15 -24.01 12.18
C VAL A 340 7.93 -24.94 12.17
N GLU A 341 6.94 -24.70 13.02
CA GLU A 341 5.71 -25.50 13.12
C GLU A 341 4.62 -24.69 13.84
N ILE A 342 3.37 -24.81 13.40
CA ILE A 342 2.19 -24.31 14.11
C ILE A 342 1.51 -25.49 14.79
N LEU A 343 1.33 -25.40 16.10
CA LEU A 343 0.77 -26.45 16.94
C LEU A 343 -0.76 -26.29 17.04
N GLY A 344 -1.47 -27.42 16.99
CA GLY A 344 -2.93 -27.43 17.05
C GLY A 344 -3.46 -28.36 18.14
N TYR A 345 -4.64 -28.01 18.66
CA TYR A 345 -5.38 -28.86 19.58
C TYR A 345 -5.91 -30.09 18.85
N HIS A 346 -5.67 -31.27 19.44
CA HIS A 346 -6.23 -32.52 18.97
C HIS A 346 -6.62 -33.40 20.16
N ASN A 347 -7.88 -33.79 20.23
CA ASN A 347 -8.40 -34.79 21.16
C ASN A 347 -8.75 -36.06 20.39
N SER A 348 -7.97 -37.13 20.61
CA SER A 348 -8.17 -38.43 19.96
C SER A 348 -9.46 -39.13 20.39
N ASP A 349 -9.90 -38.87 21.62
CA ASP A 349 -11.00 -39.58 22.26
C ASP A 349 -12.35 -38.95 21.91
N ASP A 350 -12.35 -37.66 21.55
CA ASP A 350 -13.50 -36.95 20.98
C ASP A 350 -13.13 -36.24 19.68
N ARG A 351 -13.30 -36.95 18.56
CA ARG A 351 -13.08 -36.41 17.22
C ARG A 351 -13.98 -35.23 16.88
N ARG A 352 -15.13 -35.08 17.54
CA ARG A 352 -16.10 -33.99 17.31
C ARG A 352 -15.89 -32.79 18.23
N ASN A 353 -14.85 -32.81 19.08
CA ASN A 353 -14.53 -31.67 19.92
C ASN A 353 -14.36 -30.42 19.05
N PRO A 354 -15.11 -29.32 19.30
CA PRO A 354 -15.07 -28.13 18.47
C PRO A 354 -13.68 -27.48 18.45
N LYS A 355 -12.87 -27.69 19.49
CA LYS A 355 -11.48 -27.21 19.56
C LYS A 355 -10.52 -27.96 18.65
N ASN A 356 -10.89 -29.13 18.11
CA ASN A 356 -10.01 -29.88 17.21
C ASN A 356 -9.63 -29.05 15.99
N GLY A 357 -8.33 -28.99 15.75
CA GLY A 357 -7.72 -28.24 14.66
C GLY A 357 -7.56 -26.74 14.92
N PHE A 358 -7.85 -26.22 16.11
CA PHE A 358 -7.52 -24.84 16.46
C PHE A 358 -6.05 -24.72 16.89
N VAL A 359 -5.42 -23.61 16.50
CA VAL A 359 -4.06 -23.26 16.94
C VAL A 359 -4.00 -23.18 18.47
N THR A 360 -2.90 -23.68 19.03
CA THR A 360 -2.58 -23.58 20.47
C THR A 360 -1.19 -23.02 20.73
N GLY A 361 -0.34 -22.96 19.70
CA GLY A 361 1.04 -22.53 19.85
C GLY A 361 1.73 -22.41 18.51
N ILE A 362 2.84 -21.68 18.49
CA ILE A 362 3.79 -21.65 17.37
C ILE A 362 5.16 -22.00 17.89
N LYS A 363 5.79 -23.00 17.28
CA LYS A 363 7.18 -23.36 17.55
C LYS A 363 8.08 -22.49 16.68
N VAL A 364 9.03 -21.84 17.31
CA VAL A 364 10.04 -21.00 16.66
C VAL A 364 11.43 -21.50 16.95
N ILE A 365 12.36 -21.17 16.06
CA ILE A 365 13.80 -21.34 16.22
C ILE A 365 14.47 -19.97 16.28
N LYS A 366 15.49 -19.82 17.12
CA LYS A 366 16.26 -18.57 17.16
C LYS A 366 17.18 -18.49 15.94
N CYS A 367 17.42 -17.27 15.49
CA CYS A 367 18.34 -16.96 14.41
C CYS A 367 19.50 -16.10 14.92
N GLU A 368 20.61 -16.15 14.20
CA GLU A 368 21.65 -15.12 14.20
C GLU A 368 21.75 -14.47 12.82
N LEU A 369 22.37 -13.29 12.76
CA LEU A 369 22.59 -12.60 11.50
C LEU A 369 23.90 -13.06 10.87
N GLY A 370 23.83 -13.68 9.70
CA GLY A 370 24.97 -13.97 8.84
C GLY A 370 25.31 -12.79 7.91
N GLU A 371 25.87 -13.13 6.76
CA GLU A 371 26.27 -12.17 5.73
C GLU A 371 25.08 -11.46 5.06
N PRO A 372 25.25 -10.22 4.58
CA PRO A 372 24.26 -9.51 3.77
C PRO A 372 23.75 -10.31 2.55
N ASP A 373 22.46 -10.21 2.26
CA ASP A 373 21.85 -10.64 1.00
C ASP A 373 22.11 -9.64 -0.13
N GLU A 374 21.65 -9.95 -1.35
CA GLU A 374 21.79 -9.07 -2.53
C GLU A 374 21.15 -7.68 -2.35
N LYS A 375 20.23 -7.54 -1.38
CA LYS A 375 19.58 -6.28 -1.01
C LYS A 375 20.27 -5.61 0.19
N GLY A 376 21.46 -6.07 0.57
CA GLY A 376 22.25 -5.56 1.68
C GLY A 376 21.76 -5.97 3.07
N ARG A 377 20.70 -6.79 3.19
CA ARG A 377 20.12 -7.16 4.49
C ARG A 377 20.73 -8.46 4.97
N ARG A 378 21.20 -8.50 6.22
CA ARG A 378 21.83 -9.70 6.78
C ARG A 378 20.91 -10.92 6.75
N ARG A 379 21.45 -12.04 6.29
CA ARG A 379 20.70 -13.31 6.18
C ARG A 379 20.49 -13.90 7.57
N PRO A 380 19.28 -14.39 7.87
CA PRO A 380 19.06 -15.14 9.10
C PRO A 380 19.65 -16.53 8.98
N VAL A 381 20.40 -16.97 9.99
CA VAL A 381 20.95 -18.32 10.13
C VAL A 381 20.36 -18.94 11.38
N GLU A 382 19.73 -20.10 11.25
CA GLU A 382 19.04 -20.78 12.35
C GLU A 382 20.05 -21.39 13.33
N ILE A 383 19.80 -21.19 14.62
CA ILE A 383 20.60 -21.77 15.72
C ILE A 383 19.96 -23.10 16.10
N ALA A 384 20.55 -24.21 15.67
CA ALA A 384 20.02 -25.56 15.94
C ALA A 384 19.86 -25.82 17.46
N GLY A 385 18.77 -26.47 17.86
CA GLY A 385 18.48 -26.80 19.27
C GLY A 385 17.98 -25.62 20.11
N SER A 386 17.72 -24.46 19.50
CA SER A 386 17.20 -23.26 20.18
C SER A 386 15.68 -23.14 20.16
N GLU A 387 14.98 -24.19 19.75
CA GLU A 387 13.55 -24.14 19.51
C GLU A 387 12.76 -24.00 20.81
N TYR A 388 11.71 -23.17 20.77
CA TYR A 388 10.77 -23.02 21.86
C TYR A 388 9.36 -22.72 21.33
N VAL A 389 8.36 -22.90 22.19
CA VAL A 389 6.95 -22.72 21.84
C VAL A 389 6.43 -21.42 22.44
N ILE A 390 5.73 -20.63 21.63
CA ILE A 390 4.96 -19.47 22.06
C ILE A 390 3.48 -19.89 22.05
N PRO A 391 2.79 -19.94 23.20
CA PRO A 391 1.34 -20.18 23.25
C PRO A 391 0.60 -19.06 22.50
N VAL A 392 -0.31 -19.42 21.60
CA VAL A 392 -1.02 -18.46 20.74
C VAL A 392 -2.36 -19.05 20.29
N ASP A 393 -3.37 -18.20 20.11
CA ASP A 393 -4.70 -18.60 19.62
C ASP A 393 -4.86 -18.36 18.12
N CYS A 394 -4.09 -17.42 17.56
CA CYS A 394 -4.18 -16.98 16.16
C CYS A 394 -2.81 -16.64 15.58
N VAL A 395 -2.52 -17.14 14.37
CA VAL A 395 -1.28 -16.86 13.63
C VAL A 395 -1.63 -16.18 12.31
N ILE A 396 -1.02 -15.05 12.03
CA ILE A 396 -1.24 -14.28 10.80
C ILE A 396 0.06 -14.28 9.97
N MET A 397 0.01 -14.88 8.78
CA MET A 397 1.14 -14.98 7.87
C MET A 397 1.25 -13.72 6.99
N ALA A 398 2.26 -12.88 7.25
CA ALA A 398 2.52 -11.60 6.59
C ALA A 398 3.89 -11.58 5.87
N ILE A 399 4.20 -12.65 5.14
CA ILE A 399 5.53 -12.91 4.53
C ILE A 399 5.63 -12.51 3.04
N GLY A 400 4.66 -11.74 2.55
CA GLY A 400 4.63 -11.20 1.19
C GLY A 400 3.65 -11.90 0.26
N THR A 401 3.54 -11.37 -0.95
CA THR A 401 2.55 -11.77 -1.96
C THR A 401 3.20 -11.94 -3.34
N SER A 402 2.46 -12.56 -4.26
CA SER A 402 2.82 -12.68 -5.68
C SER A 402 1.67 -12.26 -6.60
N PRO A 403 1.96 -11.91 -7.85
CA PRO A 403 0.95 -11.72 -8.89
C PRO A 403 0.05 -12.95 -9.07
N ASN A 404 -1.21 -12.72 -9.42
CA ASN A 404 -2.17 -13.78 -9.70
C ASN A 404 -1.93 -14.32 -11.13
N PRO A 405 -1.80 -15.64 -11.33
CA PRO A 405 -1.55 -16.21 -12.65
C PRO A 405 -2.74 -16.08 -13.62
N LEU A 406 -3.93 -15.68 -13.16
CA LEU A 406 -5.16 -15.67 -13.96
C LEU A 406 -5.00 -14.90 -15.27
N ILE A 407 -4.63 -13.61 -15.21
CA ILE A 407 -4.48 -12.77 -16.41
C ILE A 407 -3.47 -13.37 -17.38
N LYS A 408 -2.33 -13.85 -16.88
CA LYS A 408 -1.33 -14.54 -17.70
C LYS A 408 -1.93 -15.77 -18.38
N SER A 409 -2.64 -16.62 -17.63
CA SER A 409 -3.17 -17.88 -18.15
C SER A 409 -4.26 -17.72 -19.22
N THR A 410 -4.86 -16.54 -19.31
CA THR A 410 -5.96 -16.23 -20.24
C THR A 410 -5.60 -15.14 -21.24
N THR A 411 -4.31 -14.77 -21.35
CA THR A 411 -3.85 -13.73 -22.28
C THR A 411 -2.66 -14.27 -23.06
N GLU A 412 -2.92 -14.74 -24.29
CA GLU A 412 -1.86 -15.27 -25.15
C GLU A 412 -0.87 -14.17 -25.54
N GLY A 413 0.41 -14.50 -25.55
CA GLY A 413 1.50 -13.57 -25.87
C GLY A 413 1.96 -12.69 -24.70
N LEU A 414 1.53 -12.95 -23.46
CA LEU A 414 1.94 -12.20 -22.27
C LEU A 414 3.04 -12.93 -21.47
N ASP A 415 4.25 -12.41 -21.55
CA ASP A 415 5.43 -12.94 -20.88
C ASP A 415 5.47 -12.54 -19.39
N VAL A 416 5.92 -13.48 -18.56
CA VAL A 416 6.15 -13.24 -17.13
C VAL A 416 7.48 -13.81 -16.70
N ASN A 417 8.05 -13.23 -15.65
CA ASN A 417 9.25 -13.76 -15.01
C ASN A 417 8.95 -15.00 -14.16
N ARG A 418 10.01 -15.64 -13.64
CA ARG A 418 9.92 -16.83 -12.76
C ARG A 418 9.09 -16.63 -11.47
N HIS A 419 8.86 -15.39 -11.06
CA HIS A 419 8.07 -15.04 -9.87
C HIS A 419 6.62 -14.65 -10.20
N GLY A 420 6.23 -14.75 -11.49
CA GLY A 420 4.88 -14.44 -11.97
C GLY A 420 4.63 -12.97 -12.30
N GLY A 421 5.62 -12.09 -12.17
CA GLY A 421 5.49 -10.68 -12.57
C GLY A 421 5.53 -10.50 -14.07
N ILE A 422 4.65 -9.68 -14.62
CA ILE A 422 4.59 -9.36 -16.05
C ILE A 422 5.89 -8.69 -16.46
N ILE A 423 6.49 -9.17 -17.56
CA ILE A 423 7.71 -8.57 -18.11
C ILE A 423 7.33 -7.34 -18.93
N VAL A 424 7.98 -6.22 -18.64
CA VAL A 424 7.75 -4.95 -19.33
C VAL A 424 9.07 -4.27 -19.70
N GLU A 425 9.03 -3.42 -20.71
CA GLU A 425 10.05 -2.40 -20.92
C GLU A 425 9.91 -1.30 -19.86
N GLU A 426 10.91 -1.15 -18.98
CA GLU A 426 10.81 -0.26 -17.80
C GLU A 426 10.49 1.21 -18.14
N ALA A 427 10.97 1.70 -19.28
CA ALA A 427 10.79 3.08 -19.70
C ALA A 427 9.35 3.40 -20.16
N THR A 428 8.56 2.39 -20.53
CA THR A 428 7.25 2.56 -21.18
C THR A 428 6.14 1.77 -20.48
N GLY A 429 6.47 0.71 -19.75
CA GLY A 429 5.52 -0.27 -19.23
C GLY A 429 4.96 -1.21 -20.29
N LYS A 430 5.49 -1.19 -21.53
CA LYS A 430 5.02 -2.03 -22.64
C LYS A 430 5.33 -3.49 -22.38
N THR A 431 4.35 -4.37 -22.61
CA THR A 431 4.51 -5.82 -22.45
C THR A 431 4.92 -6.50 -23.78
N SER A 432 5.08 -7.82 -23.75
CA SER A 432 5.28 -8.65 -24.95
C SER A 432 4.04 -8.71 -25.88
N LYS A 433 2.84 -8.37 -25.39
CA LYS A 433 1.61 -8.33 -26.20
C LYS A 433 1.37 -6.90 -26.71
N GLU A 434 1.16 -6.77 -28.01
CA GLU A 434 0.90 -5.47 -28.63
C GLU A 434 -0.35 -4.80 -28.06
N GLY A 435 -0.30 -3.48 -27.84
CA GLY A 435 -1.38 -2.71 -27.22
C GLY A 435 -1.57 -2.95 -25.72
N VAL A 436 -0.78 -3.83 -25.09
CA VAL A 436 -0.88 -4.14 -23.66
C VAL A 436 0.32 -3.58 -22.88
N TYR A 437 0.00 -2.89 -21.80
CA TYR A 437 0.93 -2.26 -20.86
C TYR A 437 0.68 -2.81 -19.46
N ALA A 438 1.68 -2.78 -18.59
CA ALA A 438 1.52 -3.18 -17.19
C ALA A 438 2.37 -2.32 -16.25
N GLY A 439 1.93 -2.21 -14.99
CA GLY A 439 2.62 -1.40 -14.00
C GLY A 439 2.28 -1.76 -12.56
N GLY A 440 3.08 -1.19 -11.64
CA GLY A 440 2.98 -1.44 -10.21
C GLY A 440 3.30 -2.88 -9.83
N ASP A 441 2.66 -3.35 -8.76
CA ASP A 441 3.00 -4.64 -8.15
C ASP A 441 2.73 -5.87 -9.06
N ALA A 442 1.99 -5.70 -10.16
CA ALA A 442 1.83 -6.74 -11.18
C ALA A 442 3.14 -7.04 -11.94
N VAL A 443 4.07 -6.08 -11.97
CA VAL A 443 5.39 -6.18 -12.60
C VAL A 443 6.45 -6.48 -11.55
N THR A 444 6.55 -5.63 -10.53
CA THR A 444 7.66 -5.64 -9.56
C THR A 444 7.45 -6.62 -8.40
N GLY A 445 6.23 -7.14 -8.21
CA GLY A 445 5.81 -7.69 -6.92
C GLY A 445 5.61 -6.57 -5.88
N ALA A 446 5.33 -6.95 -4.64
CA ALA A 446 5.02 -6.02 -3.55
C ALA A 446 6.06 -4.88 -3.43
N ALA A 447 5.63 -3.64 -3.66
CA ALA A 447 6.46 -2.45 -3.63
C ALA A 447 5.84 -1.35 -2.75
N THR A 448 5.77 -0.10 -3.23
CA THR A 448 5.15 1.02 -2.51
C THR A 448 4.08 1.67 -3.37
N VAL A 449 3.08 2.29 -2.74
CA VAL A 449 1.96 2.96 -3.42
C VAL A 449 2.46 3.95 -4.47
N ILE A 450 3.47 4.76 -4.15
CA ILE A 450 3.98 5.78 -5.06
C ILE A 450 4.79 5.21 -6.24
N LEU A 451 5.47 4.08 -6.06
CA LEU A 451 6.12 3.37 -7.19
C LEU A 451 5.07 2.83 -8.16
N ALA A 452 3.96 2.30 -7.62
CA ALA A 452 2.83 1.85 -8.43
C ALA A 452 2.20 3.01 -9.21
N MET A 453 2.04 4.18 -8.57
CA MET A 453 1.57 5.39 -9.27
C MET A 453 2.55 5.84 -10.36
N GLY A 454 3.86 5.86 -10.07
CA GLY A 454 4.89 6.18 -11.06
C GLY A 454 4.81 5.28 -12.30
N ALA A 455 4.65 3.98 -12.10
CA ALA A 455 4.46 3.03 -13.21
C ALA A 455 3.18 3.31 -14.02
N GLY A 456 2.08 3.68 -13.35
CA GLY A 456 0.82 4.03 -14.01
C GLY A 456 0.96 5.30 -14.88
N LYS A 457 1.69 6.30 -14.39
CA LYS A 457 2.01 7.54 -15.11
C LYS A 457 2.89 7.29 -16.33
N THR A 458 3.94 6.48 -16.17
CA THR A 458 4.80 6.05 -17.29
C THR A 458 3.99 5.33 -18.37
N ALA A 459 3.13 4.40 -17.98
CA ALA A 459 2.30 3.67 -18.92
C ALA A 459 1.24 4.57 -19.60
N ALA A 460 0.59 5.48 -18.87
CA ALA A 460 -0.35 6.43 -19.46
C ALA A 460 0.29 7.31 -20.54
N LYS A 461 1.54 7.75 -20.32
CA LYS A 461 2.30 8.47 -21.33
C LYS A 461 2.57 7.60 -22.56
N ALA A 462 3.04 6.37 -22.37
CA ALA A 462 3.37 5.46 -23.46
C ALA A 462 2.14 5.01 -24.27
N ILE A 463 0.99 4.81 -23.61
CA ILE A 463 -0.30 4.52 -24.27
C ILE A 463 -0.72 5.69 -25.16
N ASP A 464 -0.61 6.91 -24.67
CA ASP A 464 -0.94 8.11 -25.43
C ASP A 464 -0.06 8.28 -26.68
N GLU A 465 1.25 8.06 -26.54
CA GLU A 465 2.20 8.08 -27.65
C GLU A 465 1.89 6.99 -28.68
N TYR A 466 1.57 5.78 -28.22
CA TYR A 466 1.20 4.65 -29.07
C TYR A 466 -0.06 4.91 -29.89
N ILE A 467 -1.16 5.34 -29.25
CA ILE A 467 -2.42 5.62 -29.95
C ILE A 467 -2.24 6.82 -30.89
N SER A 468 -1.52 7.86 -30.47
CA SER A 468 -1.25 9.02 -31.31
C SER A 468 -0.40 8.69 -32.54
N SER A 469 0.51 7.72 -32.45
CA SER A 469 1.36 7.29 -33.57
C SER A 469 0.65 6.49 -34.66
N LYS A 470 -0.57 6.01 -34.39
CA LYS A 470 -1.43 5.30 -35.36
C LYS A 470 -2.27 6.23 -36.22
N LYS A 471 -2.18 7.55 -35.98
CA LYS A 471 -2.71 8.61 -36.83
C LYS A 471 -1.71 8.95 -37.92
#